data_AF-A0A6M2A6H0-F1
#
_entry.id   AF-A0A6M2A6H0-F1
#
_cell.length_a   1.000
_cell.length_b   1.000
_cell.length_c   1.000
_cell.angle_alpha   90.00
_cell.angle_beta   90.00
_cell.angle_gamma   90.00
#
_symmetry.space_group_name_H-M   'P 1'
#
loop_
_entity.id
_entity.type
_entity.pdbx_description
1 polymer ?
#
loop_
_entity_poly.entity_id
_entity_poly.type
_entity_poly.pdbx_seq_one_letter_code
_entity_poly.pdbx_strand_id
1 'polypeptide(L)'
;MFFLSDEKKAGQAKYFIEIIDALLQRNYPIYNKAAYLDLLAFQAIVTTLHQEVLDSKIGNLVKNTLQPIAAWGKVPFTYYLSKGLDKEIFGDFSNHQVTIVKLPFSLSSTGLQAWSSIGHEAGGHHFLRSIPGLIQELSEKLEKRLDENEKVDKHFVSYFPSCIEELASDVLGVLNLGPAFGIGHALYLRAKNKDDQFSTKGVLYSKEIPPSRDIKLKSQSFKNDLLIEKVNPNINFPDSGNFGYLGNKSVDFEKFFNPVNKHPMDLLRVWVIVGVIEELDIDAKVKKDYIDTLNQIVDVDLKGVKKLRFKEIKKNNEVDIHEIGLDVCIEISKIAAKIIVSMELKTLNKYNFKSVVVWNNIDELIVKDLKKSLTGDKEFVRSSTFGQSKKWFSRHIVSASILKSISVAQEDAIFKKMKHWLRDEARRGLPKEMVVQAGSSSEIEITLGSEESTFTISEGEPKGSSNATSNSIFANSDSEENSDDQ
;
A
#
# COMPACT_ATOMS: atom_id res chain seq x y z
N MET A 1 -1.90 31.90 12.73
CA MET A 1 -0.70 32.33 13.48
C MET A 1 -0.53 31.60 14.83
N PHE A 2 -1.60 31.21 15.54
CA PHE A 2 -1.54 30.61 16.88
C PHE A 2 -0.93 29.20 17.01
N PHE A 3 -0.66 28.49 15.91
CA PHE A 3 -0.18 27.10 15.90
C PHE A 3 1.33 26.92 15.76
N LEU A 4 2.08 27.99 15.47
CA LEU A 4 3.45 27.88 14.95
C LEU A 4 4.55 27.86 16.02
N SER A 5 4.22 28.09 17.30
CA SER A 5 5.19 28.09 18.40
C SER A 5 5.27 26.76 19.18
N ASP A 6 4.37 25.81 18.92
CA ASP A 6 4.30 24.51 19.60
C ASP A 6 4.30 23.38 18.55
N GLU A 7 5.42 22.65 18.47
CA GLU A 7 5.61 21.57 17.49
C GLU A 7 4.53 20.47 17.59
N LYS A 8 4.02 20.20 18.80
CA LYS A 8 2.97 19.21 19.01
C LYS A 8 1.65 19.70 18.41
N LYS A 9 1.31 20.97 18.65
CA LYS A 9 0.09 21.59 18.09
C LYS A 9 0.19 21.76 16.57
N ALA A 10 1.37 22.12 16.05
CA ALA A 10 1.62 22.18 14.61
C ALA A 10 1.45 20.80 13.93
N GLY A 11 1.95 19.75 14.58
CA GLY A 11 1.71 18.37 14.16
C GLY A 11 0.22 18.03 14.08
N GLN A 12 -0.53 18.23 15.18
CA GLN A 12 -1.97 17.96 15.24
C GLN A 12 -2.77 18.74 14.20
N ALA A 13 -2.44 20.02 13.99
CA ALA A 13 -3.09 20.85 12.97
C ALA A 13 -2.83 20.32 11.54
N LYS A 14 -1.60 19.89 11.24
CA LYS A 14 -1.28 19.26 9.96
C LYS A 14 -2.14 18.01 9.73
N TYR A 15 -2.27 17.13 10.72
CA TYR A 15 -3.11 15.93 10.61
C TYR A 15 -4.59 16.26 10.43
N PHE A 16 -5.12 17.29 11.09
CA PHE A 16 -6.51 17.71 10.90
C PHE A 16 -6.79 18.20 9.49
N ILE A 17 -5.88 19.00 8.93
CA ILE A 17 -5.95 19.42 7.53
C ILE A 17 -5.97 18.21 6.61
N GLU A 18 -5.20 17.16 6.90
CA GLU A 18 -5.19 15.93 6.12
C GLU A 18 -6.52 15.15 6.21
N ILE A 19 -7.17 15.14 7.38
CA ILE A 19 -8.53 14.58 7.52
C ILE A 19 -9.51 15.38 6.67
N ILE A 20 -9.48 16.71 6.80
CA ILE A 20 -10.36 17.59 6.02
C ILE A 20 -10.13 17.35 4.53
N ASP A 21 -8.89 17.31 4.07
CA ASP A 21 -8.55 17.03 2.67
C ASP A 21 -9.10 15.67 2.22
N ALA A 22 -8.91 14.61 3.00
CA ALA A 22 -9.46 13.29 2.71
C ALA A 22 -10.99 13.30 2.62
N LEU A 23 -11.67 14.03 3.52
CA LEU A 23 -13.13 14.19 3.51
C LEU A 23 -13.60 15.04 2.32
N LEU A 24 -12.86 16.07 1.96
CA LEU A 24 -13.15 16.91 0.79
C LEU A 24 -13.00 16.11 -0.50
N GLN A 25 -11.94 15.30 -0.66
CA GLN A 25 -11.78 14.40 -1.80
C GLN A 25 -12.97 13.44 -1.97
N ARG A 26 -13.66 13.11 -0.87
CA ARG A 26 -14.86 12.25 -0.85
C ARG A 26 -16.16 13.01 -1.13
N ASN A 27 -16.33 14.21 -0.58
CA ASN A 27 -17.60 14.92 -0.64
C ASN A 27 -17.68 15.90 -1.82
N TYR A 28 -16.55 16.28 -2.37
CA TYR A 28 -16.45 17.31 -3.38
C TYR A 28 -15.61 16.81 -4.56
N PRO A 29 -16.23 16.31 -5.63
CA PRO A 29 -15.54 15.84 -6.84
C PRO A 29 -15.01 17.01 -7.67
N ILE A 30 -14.40 18.02 -7.03
CA ILE A 30 -14.06 19.35 -7.60
C ILE A 30 -13.13 19.22 -8.81
N TYR A 31 -12.43 18.09 -8.98
CA TYR A 31 -11.37 18.00 -9.99
C TYR A 31 -11.48 16.83 -10.98
N ASN A 32 -12.14 15.70 -10.68
CA ASN A 32 -12.29 14.59 -11.64
C ASN A 32 -13.26 13.47 -11.18
N LYS A 33 -14.35 13.22 -11.93
CA LYS A 33 -15.30 12.12 -11.67
C LYS A 33 -14.64 10.73 -11.63
N ALA A 34 -13.66 10.47 -12.48
CA ALA A 34 -12.94 9.20 -12.51
C ALA A 34 -12.09 9.00 -11.24
N ALA A 35 -11.39 10.05 -10.79
CA ALA A 35 -10.60 10.02 -9.56
C ALA A 35 -11.45 9.73 -8.33
N TYR A 36 -12.63 10.34 -8.26
CA TYR A 36 -13.61 10.09 -7.21
C TYR A 36 -14.11 8.63 -7.23
N LEU A 37 -14.46 8.10 -8.41
CA LEU A 37 -14.89 6.71 -8.54
C LEU A 37 -13.78 5.72 -8.20
N ASP A 38 -12.53 6.02 -8.50
CA ASP A 38 -11.38 5.22 -8.08
C ASP A 38 -11.17 5.31 -6.55
N LEU A 39 -11.41 6.47 -5.95
CA LEU A 39 -11.36 6.63 -4.49
C LEU A 39 -12.42 5.78 -3.79
N LEU A 40 -13.62 5.66 -4.36
CA LEU A 40 -14.65 4.76 -3.84
C LEU A 40 -14.23 3.29 -3.91
N ALA A 41 -13.55 2.87 -4.99
CA ALA A 41 -12.99 1.52 -5.08
C ALA A 41 -11.91 1.28 -4.00
N PHE A 42 -11.04 2.27 -3.79
CA PHE A 42 -10.01 2.21 -2.74
C PHE A 42 -10.65 2.12 -1.35
N GLN A 43 -11.63 2.98 -1.07
CA GLN A 43 -12.38 2.96 0.19
C GLN A 43 -13.07 1.61 0.41
N ALA A 44 -13.59 0.95 -0.62
CA ALA A 44 -14.23 -0.38 -0.50
C ALA A 44 -13.30 -1.41 0.18
N ILE A 45 -12.04 -1.45 -0.26
CA ILE A 45 -11.04 -2.38 0.28
C ILE A 45 -10.68 -2.00 1.71
N VAL A 46 -10.38 -0.73 1.95
CA VAL A 46 -10.01 -0.21 3.29
C VAL A 46 -11.13 -0.51 4.30
N THR A 47 -12.38 -0.33 3.89
CA THR A 47 -13.58 -0.65 4.66
C THR A 47 -13.68 -2.14 4.95
N THR A 48 -13.52 -2.97 3.93
CA THR A 48 -13.59 -4.43 4.06
C THR A 48 -12.59 -4.92 5.08
N LEU A 49 -11.33 -4.52 4.97
CA LEU A 49 -10.28 -4.95 5.90
C LEU A 49 -10.55 -4.54 7.35
N HIS A 50 -11.07 -3.32 7.55
CA HIS A 50 -11.48 -2.87 8.89
C HIS A 50 -12.67 -3.68 9.43
N GLN A 51 -13.69 -3.93 8.60
CA GLN A 51 -14.87 -4.70 9.00
C GLN A 51 -14.51 -6.13 9.39
N GLU A 52 -13.56 -6.76 8.72
CA GLU A 52 -13.13 -8.12 9.08
C GLU A 52 -12.51 -8.19 10.48
N VAL A 53 -11.79 -7.15 10.89
CA VAL A 53 -11.29 -7.05 12.27
C VAL A 53 -12.45 -6.83 13.24
N LEU A 54 -13.42 -5.96 12.92
CA LEU A 54 -14.60 -5.74 13.75
C LEU A 54 -15.44 -7.02 13.93
N ASP A 55 -15.55 -7.83 12.89
CA ASP A 55 -16.31 -9.08 12.91
C ASP A 55 -15.52 -10.24 13.54
N SER A 56 -14.23 -10.04 13.83
CA SER A 56 -13.36 -11.04 14.45
C SER A 56 -13.61 -11.20 15.95
N LYS A 57 -12.96 -12.22 16.55
CA LYS A 57 -12.99 -12.51 17.99
C LYS A 57 -12.49 -11.35 18.87
N ILE A 58 -11.78 -10.38 18.30
CA ILE A 58 -11.25 -9.21 19.01
C ILE A 58 -11.92 -7.90 18.62
N GLY A 59 -13.03 -7.92 17.87
CA GLY A 59 -13.73 -6.71 17.42
C GLY A 59 -14.02 -5.72 18.56
N ASN A 60 -14.34 -6.22 19.75
CA ASN A 60 -14.55 -5.41 20.95
C ASN A 60 -13.34 -4.57 21.38
N LEU A 61 -12.11 -4.98 21.03
CA LEU A 61 -10.88 -4.23 21.33
C LEU A 61 -10.71 -3.02 20.40
N VAL A 62 -11.26 -3.08 19.20
CA VAL A 62 -11.11 -2.04 18.17
C VAL A 62 -12.40 -1.27 17.89
N LYS A 63 -13.48 -1.55 18.62
CA LYS A 63 -14.81 -0.94 18.41
C LYS A 63 -14.87 0.58 18.51
N ASN A 64 -13.90 1.19 19.21
CA ASN A 64 -13.80 2.65 19.38
C ASN A 64 -12.88 3.30 18.33
N THR A 65 -12.31 2.50 17.43
CA THR A 65 -11.51 2.98 16.30
C THR A 65 -12.47 3.30 15.16
N LEU A 66 -12.34 4.51 14.61
CA LEU A 66 -13.10 4.87 13.43
C LEU A 66 -12.56 4.15 12.20
N GLN A 67 -13.46 3.85 11.29
CA GLN A 67 -13.13 3.27 10.00
C GLN A 67 -12.06 4.11 9.29
N PRO A 68 -11.01 3.49 8.73
CA PRO A 68 -9.98 4.19 7.99
C PRO A 68 -10.53 4.88 6.73
N ILE A 69 -10.02 6.07 6.45
CA ILE A 69 -10.41 6.91 5.31
C ILE A 69 -9.36 6.75 4.21
N ALA A 70 -9.78 6.31 3.04
CA ALA A 70 -8.94 6.31 1.86
C ALA A 70 -8.78 7.74 1.32
N ALA A 71 -7.57 8.09 0.89
CA ALA A 71 -7.29 9.36 0.24
C ALA A 71 -6.18 9.22 -0.80
N TRP A 72 -6.18 10.11 -1.79
CA TRP A 72 -5.03 10.29 -2.68
C TRP A 72 -4.02 11.25 -2.03
N GLY A 73 -2.73 10.97 -2.21
CA GLY A 73 -1.65 11.79 -1.68
C GLY A 73 -0.47 11.88 -2.64
N LYS A 74 0.59 12.62 -2.27
CA LYS A 74 1.85 12.63 -3.05
C LYS A 74 2.72 11.41 -2.79
N VAL A 75 2.56 10.80 -1.62
CA VAL A 75 3.39 9.72 -1.11
C VAL A 75 2.49 8.69 -0.41
N PRO A 76 2.77 7.39 -0.57
CA PRO A 76 2.03 6.34 0.13
C PRO A 76 2.44 6.38 1.61
N PHE A 77 1.53 6.80 2.47
CA PHE A 77 1.71 6.76 3.92
C PHE A 77 0.35 6.56 4.59
N THR A 78 0.36 5.80 5.68
CA THR A 78 -0.76 5.78 6.62
C THR A 78 -0.51 6.78 7.75
N TYR A 79 -1.49 7.64 7.98
CA TYR A 79 -1.45 8.68 9.01
C TYR A 79 -2.41 8.35 10.15
N TYR A 80 -1.96 8.58 11.39
CA TYR A 80 -2.70 8.22 12.59
C TYR A 80 -2.99 9.42 13.45
N LEU A 81 -4.22 9.46 13.94
CA LEU A 81 -4.58 10.25 15.09
C LEU A 81 -4.64 9.36 16.33
N SER A 82 -3.58 9.40 17.15
CA SER A 82 -3.59 8.77 18.45
C SER A 82 -4.44 9.59 19.43
N LYS A 83 -4.97 8.91 20.47
CA LYS A 83 -5.55 9.57 21.66
C LYS A 83 -4.63 10.68 22.17
N GLY A 84 -5.22 11.76 22.67
CA GLY A 84 -4.48 12.93 23.17
C GLY A 84 -4.45 14.13 22.22
N LEU A 85 -5.42 14.19 21.30
CA LEU A 85 -5.79 15.44 20.64
C LEU A 85 -6.18 16.48 21.67
N ASP A 86 -5.84 17.73 21.38
CA ASP A 86 -6.32 18.85 22.17
C ASP A 86 -7.86 18.87 22.16
N LYS A 87 -8.45 18.62 23.33
CA LYS A 87 -9.92 18.56 23.48
C LYS A 87 -10.56 19.91 23.14
N GLU A 88 -9.85 21.02 23.29
CA GLU A 88 -10.35 22.35 22.94
C GLU A 88 -10.49 22.51 21.41
N ILE A 89 -9.63 21.85 20.63
CA ILE A 89 -9.64 21.94 19.17
C ILE A 89 -10.58 20.91 18.55
N PHE A 90 -10.59 19.69 19.10
CA PHE A 90 -11.24 18.54 18.45
C PHE A 90 -12.51 18.06 19.17
N GLY A 91 -12.86 18.63 20.31
CA GLY A 91 -14.06 18.26 21.07
C GLY A 91 -14.12 16.75 21.34
N ASP A 92 -15.27 16.13 21.07
CA ASP A 92 -15.50 14.69 21.28
C ASP A 92 -14.72 13.78 20.33
N PHE A 93 -14.21 14.31 19.20
CA PHE A 93 -13.30 13.56 18.33
C PHE A 93 -11.96 13.27 18.99
N SER A 94 -11.61 13.97 20.08
CA SER A 94 -10.34 13.75 20.80
C SER A 94 -10.19 12.35 21.38
N ASN A 95 -11.29 11.63 21.55
CA ASN A 95 -11.32 10.25 22.06
C ASN A 95 -11.30 9.19 20.95
N HIS A 96 -11.42 9.59 19.68
CA HIS A 96 -11.52 8.69 18.55
C HIS A 96 -10.20 8.61 17.78
N GLN A 97 -9.87 7.40 17.33
CA GLN A 97 -8.72 7.18 16.46
C GLN A 97 -9.19 7.14 15.01
N VAL A 98 -8.71 8.10 14.21
CA VAL A 98 -8.91 8.13 12.75
C VAL A 98 -7.60 7.75 12.09
N THR A 99 -7.70 6.92 11.06
CA THR A 99 -6.57 6.55 10.22
C THR A 99 -6.85 6.99 8.78
N ILE A 100 -5.88 7.64 8.15
CA ILE A 100 -5.95 7.98 6.72
C ILE A 100 -4.98 7.08 5.98
N VAL A 101 -5.49 6.32 5.01
CA VAL A 101 -4.70 5.42 4.18
C VAL A 101 -4.50 6.08 2.82
N LYS A 102 -3.26 6.45 2.50
CA LYS A 102 -2.95 7.18 1.26
C LYS A 102 -2.23 6.34 0.21
N LEU A 103 -2.61 6.55 -1.04
CA LEU A 103 -1.85 6.14 -2.21
C LEU A 103 -1.57 7.34 -3.12
N PRO A 104 -0.44 7.34 -3.85
CA PRO A 104 -0.21 8.29 -4.92
C PRO A 104 -1.35 8.30 -5.92
N PHE A 105 -1.81 9.49 -6.32
CA PHE A 105 -2.89 9.60 -7.31
C PHE A 105 -2.53 8.94 -8.66
N SER A 106 -1.25 8.92 -9.03
CA SER A 106 -0.76 8.20 -10.22
C SER A 106 -1.04 6.70 -10.19
N LEU A 107 -1.21 6.10 -9.00
CA LEU A 107 -1.55 4.69 -8.81
C LEU A 107 -3.07 4.42 -8.83
N SER A 108 -3.89 5.45 -9.08
CA SER A 108 -5.33 5.28 -9.24
C SER A 108 -5.66 4.66 -10.61
N SER A 109 -4.99 5.12 -11.67
CA SER A 109 -5.22 4.70 -13.06
C SER A 109 -4.28 3.59 -13.52
N THR A 110 -3.09 3.52 -12.93
CA THR A 110 -2.05 2.51 -13.22
C THR A 110 -1.56 1.87 -11.92
N GLY A 111 -0.80 0.77 -11.97
CA GLY A 111 -0.20 0.19 -10.76
C GLY A 111 -1.14 -0.69 -9.95
N LEU A 112 -1.81 -1.64 -10.61
CA LEU A 112 -2.64 -2.66 -9.96
C LEU A 112 -1.92 -3.33 -8.79
N GLN A 113 -0.62 -3.59 -8.94
CA GLN A 113 0.17 -4.24 -7.88
C GLN A 113 0.32 -3.40 -6.62
N ALA A 114 0.34 -2.07 -6.74
CA ALA A 114 0.40 -1.20 -5.57
C ALA A 114 -0.85 -1.32 -4.68
N TRP A 115 -1.98 -1.77 -5.23
CA TRP A 115 -3.19 -1.98 -4.44
C TRP A 115 -3.07 -3.15 -3.46
N SER A 116 -2.07 -4.03 -3.61
CA SER A 116 -1.74 -5.02 -2.59
C SER A 116 -1.24 -4.37 -1.30
N SER A 117 -0.57 -3.20 -1.39
CA SER A 117 -0.04 -2.51 -0.21
C SER A 117 -1.15 -2.03 0.72
N ILE A 118 -2.40 -1.95 0.25
CA ILE A 118 -3.56 -1.64 1.11
C ILE A 118 -3.71 -2.67 2.24
N GLY A 119 -3.34 -3.94 2.02
CA GLY A 119 -3.30 -4.94 3.09
C GLY A 119 -2.27 -4.63 4.17
N HIS A 120 -1.12 -4.07 3.78
CA HIS A 120 -0.08 -3.61 4.71
C HIS A 120 -0.51 -2.36 5.47
N GLU A 121 -1.10 -1.39 4.77
CA GLU A 121 -1.52 -0.12 5.35
C GLU A 121 -2.77 -0.25 6.25
N ALA A 122 -3.88 -0.73 5.68
CA ALA A 122 -5.18 -0.82 6.35
C ALA A 122 -5.37 -2.14 7.13
N GLY A 123 -4.85 -3.25 6.62
CA GLY A 123 -4.87 -4.53 7.33
C GLY A 123 -3.76 -4.66 8.38
N GLY A 124 -2.63 -3.96 8.19
CA GLY A 124 -1.45 -3.99 9.04
C GLY A 124 -1.39 -2.81 10.00
N HIS A 125 -0.85 -1.68 9.56
CA HIS A 125 -0.59 -0.54 10.44
C HIS A 125 -1.87 -0.06 11.15
N HIS A 126 -2.99 0.04 10.43
CA HIS A 126 -4.25 0.48 11.03
C HIS A 126 -4.70 -0.46 12.15
N PHE A 127 -4.63 -1.76 11.90
CA PHE A 127 -4.93 -2.77 12.91
C PHE A 127 -3.99 -2.66 14.11
N LEU A 128 -2.67 -2.67 13.88
CA LEU A 128 -1.64 -2.66 14.93
C LEU A 128 -1.79 -1.46 15.86
N ARG A 129 -2.07 -0.27 15.29
CA ARG A 129 -2.21 0.96 16.06
C ARG A 129 -3.58 1.14 16.70
N SER A 130 -4.59 0.36 16.30
CA SER A 130 -5.91 0.38 16.93
C SER A 130 -5.91 -0.26 18.31
N ILE A 131 -4.85 -1.01 18.66
CA ILE A 131 -4.76 -1.77 19.91
C ILE A 131 -3.58 -1.23 20.73
N PRO A 132 -3.84 -0.47 21.82
CA PRO A 132 -2.79 0.10 22.64
C PRO A 132 -1.83 -0.97 23.19
N GLY A 133 -0.52 -0.71 23.05
CA GLY A 133 0.54 -1.58 23.56
C GLY A 133 0.88 -2.79 22.69
N LEU A 134 0.11 -3.08 21.63
CA LEU A 134 0.31 -4.26 20.78
C LEU A 134 1.69 -4.30 20.12
N ILE A 135 2.12 -3.18 19.53
CA ILE A 135 3.44 -3.08 18.85
C ILE A 135 4.58 -3.32 19.84
N GLN A 136 4.48 -2.77 21.06
CA GLN A 136 5.50 -2.95 22.09
C GLN A 136 5.56 -4.41 22.54
N GLU A 137 4.40 -5.02 22.84
CA GLU A 137 4.35 -6.42 23.24
C GLU A 137 4.90 -7.35 22.14
N LEU A 138 4.57 -7.09 20.88
CA LEU A 138 5.10 -7.82 19.72
C LEU A 138 6.62 -7.72 19.64
N SER A 139 7.18 -6.51 19.81
CA SER A 139 8.63 -6.27 19.77
C SER A 139 9.34 -7.10 20.83
N GLU A 140 8.92 -6.96 22.09
CA GLU A 140 9.53 -7.62 23.25
C GLU A 140 9.44 -9.15 23.15
N LYS A 141 8.27 -9.66 22.74
CA LYS A 141 8.08 -11.10 22.59
C LYS A 141 8.87 -11.67 21.42
N LEU A 142 8.92 -10.96 20.29
CA LEU A 142 9.70 -11.41 19.15
C LEU A 142 11.19 -11.46 19.50
N GLU A 143 11.72 -10.40 20.12
CA GLU A 143 13.12 -10.34 20.56
C GLU A 143 13.47 -11.54 21.43
N LYS A 144 12.68 -11.77 22.49
CA LYS A 144 12.87 -12.89 23.40
C LYS A 144 12.84 -14.24 22.68
N ARG A 145 11.87 -14.46 21.78
CA ARG A 145 11.72 -15.74 21.07
C ARG A 145 12.81 -15.99 20.03
N LEU A 146 13.36 -14.93 19.45
CA LEU A 146 14.51 -15.00 18.55
C LEU A 146 15.79 -15.31 19.35
N ASP A 147 15.99 -14.67 20.50
CA ASP A 147 17.14 -14.91 21.38
C ASP A 147 17.19 -16.34 21.94
N GLU A 148 16.01 -16.90 22.28
CA GLU A 148 15.86 -18.29 22.73
C GLU A 148 16.09 -19.33 21.60
N ASN A 149 16.19 -18.92 20.34
CA ASN A 149 16.33 -19.82 19.20
C ASN A 149 17.79 -19.90 18.74
N GLU A 150 18.45 -21.02 19.03
CA GLU A 150 19.87 -21.26 18.69
C GLU A 150 20.20 -21.16 17.20
N LYS A 151 19.20 -21.26 16.31
CA LYS A 151 19.39 -21.11 14.85
C LYS A 151 19.40 -19.66 14.39
N VAL A 152 19.01 -18.73 15.26
CA VAL A 152 18.92 -17.31 14.93
C VAL A 152 20.27 -16.64 15.21
N ASP A 153 20.84 -16.03 14.18
CA ASP A 153 22.02 -15.19 14.33
C ASP A 153 21.68 -13.96 15.20
N LYS A 154 22.58 -13.63 16.14
CA LYS A 154 22.38 -12.56 17.14
C LYS A 154 22.06 -11.20 16.54
N HIS A 155 22.51 -10.90 15.32
CA HIS A 155 22.19 -9.63 14.66
C HIS A 155 20.70 -9.51 14.35
N PHE A 156 20.02 -10.64 14.12
CA PHE A 156 18.58 -10.64 13.84
C PHE A 156 17.71 -10.50 15.08
N VAL A 157 18.26 -10.83 16.26
CA VAL A 157 17.56 -10.73 17.55
C VAL A 157 17.09 -9.31 17.81
N SER A 158 17.93 -8.30 17.55
CA SER A 158 17.56 -6.88 17.70
C SER A 158 17.00 -6.26 16.42
N TYR A 159 17.40 -6.76 15.25
CA TYR A 159 16.99 -6.21 13.96
C TYR A 159 15.48 -6.31 13.73
N PHE A 160 14.89 -7.51 13.82
CA PHE A 160 13.47 -7.67 13.50
C PHE A 160 12.54 -6.96 14.49
N PRO A 161 12.77 -7.00 15.82
CA PRO A 161 12.03 -6.18 16.77
C PRO A 161 12.11 -4.68 16.45
N SER A 162 13.28 -4.16 16.03
CA SER A 162 13.42 -2.74 15.68
C SER A 162 12.53 -2.29 14.50
N CYS A 163 12.08 -3.23 13.67
CA CYS A 163 11.21 -3.01 12.52
C CYS A 163 9.87 -3.77 12.63
N ILE A 164 9.44 -4.12 13.85
CA ILE A 164 8.30 -5.00 14.09
C ILE A 164 6.98 -4.49 13.49
N GLU A 165 6.75 -3.18 13.50
CA GLU A 165 5.50 -2.60 12.99
C GLU A 165 5.32 -2.91 11.50
N GLU A 166 6.43 -2.82 10.75
CA GLU A 166 6.48 -3.07 9.31
C GLU A 166 6.38 -4.56 8.99
N LEU A 167 7.12 -5.39 9.74
CA LEU A 167 7.05 -6.85 9.61
C LEU A 167 5.64 -7.38 9.91
N ALA A 168 5.07 -6.95 11.03
CA ALA A 168 3.73 -7.36 11.42
C ALA A 168 2.68 -6.88 10.41
N SER A 169 2.89 -5.71 9.79
CA SER A 169 2.01 -5.21 8.73
C SER A 169 2.11 -6.06 7.45
N ASP A 170 3.29 -6.57 7.09
CA ASP A 170 3.43 -7.54 6.00
C ASP A 170 2.74 -8.87 6.33
N VAL A 171 2.90 -9.35 7.57
CA VAL A 171 2.24 -10.58 8.04
C VAL A 171 0.72 -10.44 7.95
N LEU A 172 0.18 -9.34 8.46
CA LEU A 172 -1.26 -9.06 8.40
C LEU A 172 -1.72 -8.84 6.96
N GLY A 173 -0.89 -8.24 6.09
CA GLY A 173 -1.17 -8.13 4.66
C GLY A 173 -1.44 -9.50 4.01
N VAL A 174 -0.61 -10.50 4.30
CA VAL A 174 -0.83 -11.90 3.84
C VAL A 174 -2.08 -12.51 4.48
N LEU A 175 -2.30 -12.31 5.78
CA LEU A 175 -3.47 -12.89 6.45
C LEU A 175 -4.80 -12.29 5.97
N ASN A 176 -4.80 -11.04 5.53
CA ASN A 176 -5.97 -10.31 5.03
C ASN A 176 -6.23 -10.53 3.52
N LEU A 177 -5.20 -10.36 2.68
CA LEU A 177 -5.32 -10.42 1.22
C LEU A 177 -4.85 -11.76 0.63
N GLY A 178 -4.41 -12.68 1.47
CA GLY A 178 -3.88 -13.98 1.05
C GLY A 178 -2.50 -13.87 0.42
N PRO A 179 -1.98 -15.00 -0.12
CA PRO A 179 -0.66 -15.05 -0.77
C PRO A 179 -0.48 -14.07 -1.94
N ALA A 180 -1.57 -13.65 -2.59
CA ALA A 180 -1.55 -12.63 -3.63
C ALA A 180 -0.99 -11.29 -3.16
N PHE A 181 -1.14 -10.95 -1.87
CA PHE A 181 -0.46 -9.83 -1.24
C PHE A 181 1.03 -9.87 -1.50
N GLY A 182 1.65 -11.04 -1.28
CA GLY A 182 3.09 -11.21 -1.42
C GLY A 182 3.60 -10.89 -2.80
N ILE A 183 2.90 -11.39 -3.82
CA ILE A 183 3.29 -11.16 -5.21
C ILE A 183 3.12 -9.68 -5.57
N GLY A 184 1.95 -9.10 -5.29
CA GLY A 184 1.71 -7.68 -5.58
C GLY A 184 2.69 -6.77 -4.86
N HIS A 185 2.96 -7.05 -3.58
CA HIS A 185 3.82 -6.23 -2.73
C HIS A 185 5.28 -6.35 -3.15
N ALA A 186 5.76 -7.55 -3.47
CA ALA A 186 7.10 -7.76 -4.01
C ALA A 186 7.30 -6.98 -5.33
N LEU A 187 6.34 -7.08 -6.26
CA LEU A 187 6.39 -6.34 -7.52
C LEU A 187 6.32 -4.83 -7.32
N TYR A 188 5.49 -4.36 -6.40
CA TYR A 188 5.39 -2.94 -6.05
C TYR A 188 6.69 -2.40 -5.44
N LEU A 189 7.30 -3.13 -4.50
CA LEU A 189 8.58 -2.75 -3.91
C LEU A 189 9.67 -2.65 -4.98
N ARG A 190 9.77 -3.62 -5.90
CA ARG A 190 10.71 -3.57 -7.03
C ARG A 190 10.50 -2.34 -7.91
N ALA A 191 9.25 -2.10 -8.34
CA ALA A 191 8.91 -0.98 -9.23
C ALA A 191 9.11 0.40 -8.59
N LYS A 192 9.07 0.50 -7.25
CA LYS A 192 9.30 1.77 -6.52
C LYS A 192 10.76 2.21 -6.55
N ASN A 193 11.68 1.28 -6.79
CA ASN A 193 13.11 1.54 -6.70
C ASN A 193 13.72 1.91 -8.05
N LYS A 194 14.91 2.50 -8.01
CA LYS A 194 15.68 2.80 -9.21
C LYS A 194 16.02 1.47 -9.90
N ASP A 195 15.76 1.38 -11.20
CA ASP A 195 16.06 0.23 -12.06
C ASP A 195 15.20 -1.03 -11.86
N ASP A 196 14.00 -0.88 -11.27
CA ASP A 196 13.01 -1.97 -11.06
C ASP A 196 13.56 -3.16 -10.24
N GLN A 197 14.41 -2.88 -9.25
CA GLN A 197 15.09 -3.85 -8.38
C GLN A 197 14.69 -3.71 -6.91
N PHE A 198 14.82 -4.76 -6.11
CA PHE A 198 14.67 -4.61 -4.65
C PHE A 198 15.69 -3.64 -4.04
N SER A 199 15.24 -2.80 -3.11
CA SER A 199 16.12 -1.87 -2.42
C SER A 199 16.94 -2.59 -1.37
N THR A 200 18.24 -2.34 -1.41
CA THR A 200 19.19 -2.68 -0.35
C THR A 200 19.07 -1.74 0.86
N LYS A 201 18.42 -0.59 0.67
CA LYS A 201 18.20 0.42 1.71
C LYS A 201 16.79 0.23 2.26
N GLY A 202 16.66 0.00 3.57
CA GLY A 202 15.37 0.10 4.30
C GLY A 202 14.82 1.53 4.36
N VAL A 203 15.22 2.40 3.44
CA VAL A 203 14.71 3.74 3.26
C VAL A 203 13.87 3.67 1.99
N LEU A 204 12.56 3.77 2.15
CA LEU A 204 11.67 4.12 1.06
C LEU A 204 12.11 5.49 0.54
N TYR A 205 13.01 5.54 -0.45
CA TYR A 205 13.31 6.80 -1.13
C TYR A 205 12.07 7.18 -1.95
N SER A 206 11.21 8.03 -1.39
CA SER A 206 10.21 8.76 -2.16
C SER A 206 10.92 9.83 -2.99
N LYS A 207 11.64 9.43 -4.04
CA LYS A 207 11.70 10.29 -5.21
C LYS A 207 10.39 10.07 -5.96
N GLU A 208 9.76 11.18 -6.35
CA GLU A 208 8.54 11.19 -7.15
C GLU A 208 8.61 10.11 -8.23
N ILE A 209 7.65 9.17 -8.21
CA ILE A 209 7.49 8.21 -9.31
C ILE A 209 7.21 9.08 -10.55
N PRO A 210 8.09 9.11 -11.56
CA PRO A 210 7.85 9.94 -12.74
C PRO A 210 6.51 9.52 -13.36
N PRO A 211 5.64 10.47 -13.75
CA PRO A 211 4.26 10.20 -14.16
C PRO A 211 4.10 9.39 -15.47
N SER A 212 5.16 8.77 -15.99
CA SER A 212 5.18 8.11 -17.30
C SER A 212 6.05 6.86 -17.41
N ARG A 213 6.55 6.28 -16.31
CA ARG A 213 7.07 4.91 -16.42
C ARG A 213 5.89 3.96 -16.48
N ASP A 214 5.45 3.69 -17.69
CA ASP A 214 4.82 2.43 -18.04
C ASP A 214 5.61 1.32 -17.33
N ILE A 215 5.07 0.77 -16.23
CA ILE A 215 5.55 -0.49 -15.65
C ILE A 215 5.10 -1.57 -16.63
N LYS A 216 5.61 -1.53 -17.86
CA LYS A 216 5.51 -2.61 -18.82
C LYS A 216 6.57 -3.59 -18.36
N LEU A 217 6.16 -4.54 -17.51
CA LEU A 217 6.77 -5.87 -17.56
C LEU A 217 6.77 -6.23 -19.04
N LYS A 218 7.94 -6.19 -19.70
CA LYS A 218 8.04 -6.62 -21.09
C LYS A 218 7.44 -8.01 -21.11
N SER A 219 6.29 -8.15 -21.76
CA SER A 219 5.53 -9.39 -21.85
C SER A 219 6.32 -10.36 -22.74
N GLN A 220 7.42 -10.91 -22.23
CA GLN A 220 8.01 -12.12 -22.76
C GLN A 220 7.37 -13.28 -22.02
N SER A 221 6.20 -13.65 -22.56
CA SER A 221 5.68 -15.02 -22.62
C SER A 221 5.85 -15.89 -21.38
N PHE A 222 4.93 -15.76 -20.42
CA PHE A 222 4.54 -16.87 -19.56
C PHE A 222 3.54 -17.75 -20.34
N LYS A 223 4.05 -18.61 -21.22
CA LYS A 223 3.29 -19.76 -21.75
C LYS A 223 4.05 -21.02 -21.39
N ASN A 224 3.32 -21.93 -20.78
CA ASN A 224 3.68 -23.26 -20.30
C ASN A 224 4.93 -23.85 -20.96
N ASP A 225 5.86 -24.32 -20.13
CA ASP A 225 7.25 -24.73 -20.39
C ASP A 225 8.26 -23.55 -20.36
N LEU A 226 8.64 -23.16 -19.12
CA LEU A 226 9.60 -22.09 -18.81
C LEU A 226 10.98 -22.38 -19.41
N LEU A 227 11.29 -21.74 -20.54
CA LEU A 227 12.61 -21.66 -21.16
C LEU A 227 13.05 -20.18 -21.17
N ILE A 228 14.15 -19.89 -20.46
CA ILE A 228 14.72 -18.56 -20.26
C ILE A 228 15.81 -18.35 -21.32
N GLU A 229 15.64 -17.38 -22.22
CA GLU A 229 16.73 -16.90 -23.08
C GLU A 229 17.32 -15.57 -22.60
N LYS A 230 18.66 -15.53 -22.63
CA LYS A 230 19.59 -14.45 -22.23
C LYS A 230 19.23 -13.08 -22.80
N VAL A 231 19.46 -12.03 -22.01
CA VAL A 231 19.59 -10.64 -22.51
C VAL A 231 21.05 -10.18 -22.51
N ASN A 232 21.40 -9.64 -23.67
CA ASN A 232 22.62 -9.06 -24.28
C ASN A 232 23.63 -8.30 -23.35
N PRO A 233 24.97 -8.49 -23.48
CA PRO A 233 25.98 -7.87 -22.59
C PRO A 233 26.46 -6.44 -22.95
N ASN A 234 25.93 -5.75 -23.97
CA ASN A 234 26.57 -4.53 -24.48
C ASN A 234 25.78 -3.23 -24.22
N ILE A 235 25.70 -2.76 -22.97
CA ILE A 235 25.29 -1.37 -22.67
C ILE A 235 26.24 -0.73 -21.65
N ASN A 236 26.99 0.28 -22.09
CA ASN A 236 27.78 1.17 -21.24
C ASN A 236 26.88 2.26 -20.65
N PHE A 237 27.02 2.53 -19.35
CA PHE A 237 26.41 3.69 -18.68
C PHE A 237 27.49 4.67 -18.21
N PRO A 238 27.25 6.00 -18.29
CA PRO A 238 28.23 7.00 -17.91
C PRO A 238 28.33 7.18 -16.40
N ASP A 239 29.54 7.54 -15.97
CA ASP A 239 29.95 7.79 -14.60
C ASP A 239 29.19 8.95 -13.94
N SER A 240 28.55 8.66 -12.80
CA SER A 240 28.72 9.37 -11.51
C SER A 240 27.52 9.16 -10.58
N GLY A 241 27.81 8.68 -9.36
CA GLY A 241 26.88 8.71 -8.22
C GLY A 241 26.56 7.36 -7.58
N ASN A 242 27.57 6.72 -6.98
CA ASN A 242 27.53 5.64 -5.98
C ASN A 242 26.34 4.67 -6.04
N PHE A 243 26.46 3.74 -6.99
CA PHE A 243 25.71 2.50 -7.04
C PHE A 243 26.59 1.35 -6.55
N GLY A 244 26.07 0.53 -5.63
CA GLY A 244 26.61 -0.81 -5.42
C GLY A 244 26.34 -1.63 -6.68
N TYR A 245 27.37 -1.78 -7.51
CA TYR A 245 27.33 -2.63 -8.70
C TYR A 245 27.21 -4.10 -8.25
N LEU A 246 26.24 -4.82 -8.83
CA LEU A 246 26.05 -6.28 -8.71
C LEU A 246 27.14 -7.02 -9.49
N GLY A 247 28.37 -6.96 -9.00
CA GLY A 247 29.55 -7.49 -9.67
C GLY A 247 30.59 -8.00 -8.68
N ASN A 248 30.21 -8.91 -7.78
CA ASN A 248 31.03 -9.98 -7.19
C ASN A 248 30.20 -10.75 -6.13
N LYS A 249 30.71 -11.91 -5.66
CA LYS A 249 30.04 -12.98 -4.85
C LYS A 249 29.38 -12.56 -3.51
N SER A 250 29.26 -11.27 -3.25
CA SER A 250 28.76 -10.64 -2.02
C SER A 250 28.19 -9.27 -2.39
N VAL A 251 27.01 -8.92 -1.88
CA VAL A 251 26.46 -7.56 -2.06
C VAL A 251 26.75 -6.75 -0.80
N ASP A 252 27.37 -5.58 -1.00
CA ASP A 252 27.54 -4.56 0.03
C ASP A 252 26.21 -3.85 0.26
N PHE A 253 25.62 -4.08 1.44
CA PHE A 253 24.47 -3.31 1.89
C PHE A 253 24.94 -2.27 2.90
N GLU A 254 24.94 -1.01 2.50
CA GLU A 254 25.09 0.09 3.44
C GLU A 254 23.75 0.36 4.12
N LYS A 255 23.53 -0.23 5.31
CA LYS A 255 22.54 0.30 6.23
C LYS A 255 23.25 1.25 7.20
N PHE A 256 22.75 2.48 7.27
CA PHE A 256 22.84 3.24 8.50
C PHE A 256 21.89 2.57 9.49
N PHE A 257 22.39 2.05 10.61
CA PHE A 257 21.55 1.90 11.80
C PHE A 257 21.17 3.31 12.29
N ASN A 258 20.33 4.00 11.51
CA ASN A 258 19.69 5.21 11.97
C ASN A 258 18.30 4.79 12.46
N PRO A 259 18.06 4.75 13.80
CA PRO A 259 16.79 4.32 14.40
C PRO A 259 15.57 5.15 13.96
N VAL A 260 15.77 6.16 13.13
CA VAL A 260 14.74 7.05 12.57
C VAL A 260 13.98 6.40 11.40
N ASN A 261 14.52 5.39 10.70
CA ASN A 261 13.83 4.73 9.58
C ASN A 261 13.70 3.21 9.77
N LYS A 262 12.58 2.78 10.34
CA LYS A 262 12.34 1.45 10.91
C LYS A 262 11.88 0.39 9.91
N HIS A 263 12.09 0.55 8.60
CA HIS A 263 11.72 -0.51 7.65
C HIS A 263 12.75 -1.65 7.60
N PRO A 264 12.28 -2.91 7.46
CA PRO A 264 13.15 -4.02 7.10
C PRO A 264 13.68 -3.85 5.68
N MET A 265 14.70 -4.63 5.35
CA MET A 265 15.21 -4.74 3.98
C MET A 265 14.14 -5.38 3.10
N ASP A 266 13.83 -4.77 1.95
CA ASP A 266 12.76 -5.21 1.04
C ASP A 266 12.85 -6.71 0.71
N LEU A 267 14.07 -7.17 0.44
CA LEU A 267 14.36 -8.56 0.12
C LEU A 267 13.97 -9.53 1.27
N LEU A 268 14.21 -9.16 2.53
CA LEU A 268 13.82 -9.99 3.68
C LEU A 268 12.31 -10.03 3.87
N ARG A 269 11.58 -8.95 3.50
CA ARG A 269 10.12 -8.90 3.57
C ARG A 269 9.49 -10.01 2.74
N VAL A 270 10.05 -10.31 1.57
CA VAL A 270 9.55 -11.41 0.72
C VAL A 270 9.66 -12.75 1.45
N TRP A 271 10.77 -13.02 2.15
CA TRP A 271 10.92 -14.28 2.89
C TRP A 271 10.14 -14.32 4.21
N VAL A 272 9.89 -13.16 4.83
CA VAL A 272 8.87 -13.06 5.90
C VAL A 272 7.51 -13.48 5.34
N ILE A 273 7.10 -12.94 4.20
CA ILE A 273 5.84 -13.30 3.54
C ILE A 273 5.77 -14.78 3.18
N VAL A 274 6.85 -15.37 2.65
CA VAL A 274 6.94 -16.82 2.40
C VAL A 274 6.69 -17.60 3.70
N GLY A 275 7.32 -17.19 4.81
CA GLY A 275 7.11 -17.81 6.12
C GLY A 275 5.65 -17.75 6.58
N VAL A 276 4.91 -16.67 6.28
CA VAL A 276 3.46 -16.59 6.57
C VAL A 276 2.64 -17.52 5.70
N ILE A 277 2.96 -17.62 4.40
CA ILE A 277 2.26 -18.53 3.46
C ILE A 277 2.40 -19.99 3.90
N GLU A 278 3.58 -20.38 4.39
CA GLU A 278 3.81 -21.71 4.98
C GLU A 278 2.82 -22.00 6.12
N GLU A 279 2.44 -20.99 6.90
CA GLU A 279 1.52 -21.09 8.04
C GLU A 279 0.03 -21.01 7.68
N LEU A 280 -0.37 -20.63 6.46
CA LEU A 280 -1.78 -20.52 6.09
C LEU A 280 -2.49 -21.88 6.08
N ASP A 281 -3.80 -21.92 6.27
CA ASP A 281 -4.59 -23.16 6.13
C ASP A 281 -5.15 -23.29 4.71
N ILE A 282 -4.23 -23.43 3.75
CA ILE A 282 -4.53 -23.61 2.32
C ILE A 282 -3.84 -24.86 1.77
N ASP A 283 -4.33 -25.36 0.64
CA ASP A 283 -3.80 -26.52 -0.05
C ASP A 283 -2.27 -26.45 -0.27
N ALA A 284 -1.57 -27.55 0.00
CA ALA A 284 -0.11 -27.58 -0.02
C ALA A 284 0.49 -27.29 -1.41
N LYS A 285 -0.19 -27.72 -2.48
CA LYS A 285 0.24 -27.40 -3.85
C LYS A 285 0.06 -25.90 -4.12
N VAL A 286 -1.08 -25.34 -3.69
CA VAL A 286 -1.33 -23.89 -3.81
C VAL A 286 -0.27 -23.09 -3.04
N LYS A 287 0.10 -23.47 -1.81
CA LYS A 287 1.21 -22.83 -1.07
C LYS A 287 2.51 -22.86 -1.88
N LYS A 288 2.86 -24.06 -2.38
CA LYS A 288 4.10 -24.26 -3.14
C LYS A 288 4.14 -23.36 -4.38
N ASP A 289 3.04 -23.27 -5.13
CA ASP A 289 2.97 -22.44 -6.33
C ASP A 289 3.22 -20.94 -6.01
N TYR A 290 2.67 -20.43 -4.90
CA TYR A 290 2.94 -19.06 -4.44
C TYR A 290 4.38 -18.85 -4.00
N ILE A 291 4.94 -19.79 -3.22
CA ILE A 291 6.32 -19.71 -2.73
C ILE A 291 7.30 -19.75 -3.91
N ASP A 292 7.09 -20.64 -4.86
CA ASP A 292 7.91 -20.74 -6.07
C ASP A 292 7.85 -19.44 -6.88
N THR A 293 6.66 -18.84 -7.01
CA THR A 293 6.50 -17.55 -7.70
C THR A 293 7.27 -16.42 -7.00
N LEU A 294 7.20 -16.35 -5.67
CA LEU A 294 7.93 -15.34 -4.89
C LEU A 294 9.45 -15.52 -5.00
N ASN A 295 9.92 -16.77 -4.93
CA ASN A 295 11.34 -17.07 -5.12
C ASN A 295 11.80 -16.66 -6.52
N GLN A 296 11.02 -16.95 -7.56
CA GLN A 296 11.34 -16.50 -8.93
C GLN A 296 11.43 -14.98 -9.04
N ILE A 297 10.52 -14.23 -8.40
CA ILE A 297 10.57 -12.75 -8.39
C ILE A 297 11.88 -12.26 -7.77
N VAL A 298 12.30 -12.89 -6.67
CA VAL A 298 13.53 -12.54 -5.94
C VAL A 298 14.80 -12.95 -6.68
N ASP A 299 14.80 -14.13 -7.32
CA ASP A 299 15.96 -14.68 -8.02
C ASP A 299 16.43 -13.78 -9.19
N VAL A 300 15.51 -13.05 -9.81
CA VAL A 300 15.85 -12.06 -10.87
C VAL A 300 16.84 -11.00 -10.36
N ASP A 301 16.70 -10.59 -9.10
CA ASP A 301 17.52 -9.53 -8.51
C ASP A 301 18.75 -10.12 -7.77
N LEU A 302 18.67 -11.35 -7.26
CA LEU A 302 19.74 -11.98 -6.51
C LEU A 302 20.97 -12.34 -7.36
N LYS A 303 20.83 -12.70 -8.64
CA LYS A 303 21.95 -12.95 -9.58
C LYS A 303 23.12 -13.79 -9.01
N GLY A 304 22.83 -14.80 -8.18
CA GLY A 304 23.84 -15.68 -7.57
C GLY A 304 24.47 -15.18 -6.26
N VAL A 305 23.89 -14.16 -5.62
CA VAL A 305 24.25 -13.71 -4.27
C VAL A 305 24.11 -14.86 -3.28
N LYS A 306 25.15 -15.05 -2.45
CA LYS A 306 25.20 -16.09 -1.41
C LYS A 306 25.27 -15.56 0.01
N LYS A 307 25.53 -14.27 0.18
CA LYS A 307 25.68 -13.63 1.49
C LYS A 307 25.13 -12.22 1.46
N LEU A 308 24.59 -11.79 2.59
CA LEU A 308 24.19 -10.42 2.88
C LEU A 308 25.19 -9.80 3.84
N ARG A 309 25.54 -8.52 3.62
CA ARG A 309 26.42 -7.74 4.48
C ARG A 309 25.60 -6.82 5.36
N PHE A 310 25.79 -6.86 6.67
CA PHE A 310 25.16 -5.97 7.64
C PHE A 310 26.23 -5.04 8.20
N LYS A 311 25.98 -3.73 8.12
CA LYS A 311 26.88 -2.69 8.59
C LYS A 311 26.34 -2.14 9.90
N GLU A 312 27.01 -2.37 11.03
CA GLU A 312 26.69 -1.79 12.33
C GLU A 312 27.60 -0.58 12.60
N ILE A 313 27.01 0.55 13.00
CA ILE A 313 27.77 1.75 13.37
C ILE A 313 27.74 1.88 14.90
N LYS A 314 28.90 1.73 15.52
CA LYS A 314 29.07 1.87 16.97
C LYS A 314 29.05 3.34 17.39
N LYS A 315 28.87 3.59 18.69
CA LYS A 315 28.81 4.94 19.29
C LYS A 315 30.06 5.81 19.02
N ASN A 316 31.20 5.18 18.79
CA ASN A 316 32.49 5.81 18.47
C ASN A 316 32.69 6.02 16.95
N ASN A 317 31.64 5.86 16.13
CA ASN A 317 31.70 5.86 14.67
C ASN A 317 32.53 4.72 14.04
N GLU A 318 32.93 3.70 14.82
CA GLU A 318 33.47 2.47 14.24
C GLU A 318 32.37 1.73 13.50
N VAL A 319 32.77 1.07 12.41
CA VAL A 319 31.88 0.31 11.55
C VAL A 319 32.26 -1.15 11.64
N ASP A 320 31.35 -1.97 12.15
CA ASP A 320 31.45 -3.42 12.06
C ASP A 320 30.67 -3.91 10.85
N ILE A 321 31.24 -4.85 10.10
CA ILE A 321 30.60 -5.48 8.94
C ILE A 321 30.47 -6.97 9.22
N HIS A 322 29.23 -7.45 9.15
CA HIS A 322 28.88 -8.85 9.35
C HIS A 322 28.40 -9.45 8.04
N GLU A 323 29.02 -10.54 7.57
CA GLU A 323 28.50 -11.29 6.42
C GLU A 323 27.71 -12.50 6.90
N ILE A 324 26.44 -12.58 6.54
CA ILE A 324 25.56 -13.71 6.89
C ILE A 324 25.17 -14.43 5.60
N GLY A 325 25.16 -15.76 5.63
CA GLY A 325 24.70 -16.59 4.51
C GLY A 325 23.26 -16.25 4.11
N LEU A 326 22.98 -16.18 2.81
CA LEU A 326 21.66 -15.83 2.32
C LEU A 326 20.61 -16.85 2.76
N ASP A 327 20.97 -18.13 2.71
CA ASP A 327 20.19 -19.27 3.22
C ASP A 327 19.82 -19.10 4.70
N VAL A 328 20.78 -18.63 5.51
CA VAL A 328 20.56 -18.32 6.93
C VAL A 328 19.58 -17.16 7.08
N CYS A 329 19.75 -16.08 6.32
CA CYS A 329 18.83 -14.93 6.36
C CYS A 329 17.41 -15.29 5.93
N ILE A 330 17.26 -16.16 4.92
CA ILE A 330 15.97 -16.69 4.47
C ILE A 330 15.30 -17.44 5.62
N GLU A 331 16.01 -18.38 6.23
CA GLU A 331 15.46 -19.21 7.31
C GLU A 331 15.07 -18.37 8.53
N ILE A 332 15.92 -17.43 8.95
CA ILE A 332 15.63 -16.52 10.07
C ILE A 332 14.41 -15.64 9.77
N SER A 333 14.25 -15.15 8.53
CA SER A 333 13.06 -14.38 8.14
C SER A 333 11.78 -15.18 8.26
N LYS A 334 11.81 -16.46 7.85
CA LYS A 334 10.67 -17.38 8.00
C LYS A 334 10.39 -17.70 9.47
N ILE A 335 11.41 -17.90 10.29
CA ILE A 335 11.27 -18.11 11.73
C ILE A 335 10.57 -16.90 12.38
N ALA A 336 11.02 -15.68 12.07
CA ALA A 336 10.40 -14.46 12.59
C ALA A 336 8.92 -14.37 12.19
N ALA A 337 8.60 -14.64 10.92
CA ALA A 337 7.21 -14.68 10.43
C ALA A 337 6.35 -15.69 11.21
N LYS A 338 6.84 -16.93 11.37
CA LYS A 338 6.13 -17.99 12.11
C LYS A 338 5.84 -17.58 13.54
N ILE A 339 6.84 -17.03 14.23
CA ILE A 339 6.67 -16.51 15.60
C ILE A 339 5.58 -15.43 15.64
N ILE A 340 5.62 -14.44 14.73
CA ILE A 340 4.63 -13.36 14.66
C ILE A 340 3.21 -13.89 14.41
N VAL A 341 3.07 -14.85 13.49
CA VAL A 341 1.77 -15.44 13.13
C VAL A 341 1.16 -16.21 14.31
N SER A 342 1.98 -16.97 15.05
CA SER A 342 1.49 -17.95 16.03
C SER A 342 1.54 -17.48 17.49
N MET A 343 2.30 -16.43 17.82
CA MET A 343 2.45 -16.02 19.22
C MET A 343 1.16 -15.46 19.80
N GLU A 344 0.78 -15.94 20.98
CA GLU A 344 -0.34 -15.39 21.74
C GLU A 344 0.03 -14.04 22.36
N LEU A 345 -0.87 -13.06 22.26
CA LEU A 345 -0.64 -11.69 22.71
C LEU A 345 -1.66 -11.31 23.77
N LYS A 346 -1.20 -10.81 24.91
CA LYS A 346 -2.06 -10.37 26.03
C LYS A 346 -2.94 -9.22 25.58
N THR A 347 -2.39 -8.29 24.81
CA THR A 347 -3.11 -7.17 24.16
C THR A 347 -4.21 -7.64 23.22
N LEU A 348 -4.15 -8.88 22.72
CA LEU A 348 -5.20 -9.52 21.91
C LEU A 348 -6.02 -10.54 22.71
N ASN A 349 -6.17 -10.40 24.04
CA ASN A 349 -6.88 -11.38 24.86
C ASN A 349 -6.36 -12.83 24.72
N LYS A 350 -5.03 -12.98 24.55
CA LYS A 350 -4.32 -14.25 24.30
C LYS A 350 -4.61 -14.90 22.95
N TYR A 351 -5.27 -14.21 22.01
CA TYR A 351 -5.30 -14.63 20.62
C TYR A 351 -3.96 -14.36 19.93
N ASN A 352 -3.71 -15.07 18.83
CA ASN A 352 -2.62 -14.79 17.88
C ASN A 352 -3.20 -14.25 16.57
N PHE A 353 -2.37 -13.72 15.67
CA PHE A 353 -2.84 -13.15 14.41
C PHE A 353 -3.61 -14.15 13.54
N LYS A 354 -3.12 -15.38 13.41
CA LYS A 354 -3.79 -16.44 12.62
C LYS A 354 -5.19 -16.79 13.12
N SER A 355 -5.47 -16.57 14.40
CA SER A 355 -6.79 -16.82 15.01
C SER A 355 -7.77 -15.65 14.90
N VAL A 356 -7.28 -14.47 14.50
CA VAL A 356 -8.04 -13.22 14.41
C VAL A 356 -8.44 -12.94 12.97
N VAL A 357 -7.46 -12.89 12.08
CA VAL A 357 -7.66 -12.71 10.64
C VAL A 357 -6.99 -13.88 9.96
N VAL A 358 -7.73 -14.57 9.09
CA VAL A 358 -7.17 -15.71 8.37
C VAL A 358 -7.67 -15.76 6.94
N TRP A 359 -6.73 -16.09 6.06
CA TRP A 359 -6.97 -16.50 4.70
C TRP A 359 -6.88 -18.02 4.59
N ASN A 360 -7.89 -18.66 4.02
CA ASN A 360 -8.03 -20.12 3.99
C ASN A 360 -8.47 -20.64 2.61
N ASN A 361 -8.68 -21.95 2.50
CA ASN A 361 -9.07 -22.62 1.26
C ASN A 361 -10.36 -22.07 0.62
N ILE A 362 -11.31 -21.57 1.41
CA ILE A 362 -12.54 -20.97 0.89
C ILE A 362 -12.21 -19.67 0.14
N ASP A 363 -11.31 -18.85 0.69
CA ASP A 363 -10.86 -17.60 0.06
C ASP A 363 -10.11 -17.89 -1.26
N GLU A 364 -9.24 -18.91 -1.28
CA GLU A 364 -8.56 -19.36 -2.51
C GLU A 364 -9.54 -19.85 -3.59
N LEU A 365 -10.60 -20.58 -3.19
CA LEU A 365 -11.65 -21.00 -4.14
C LEU A 365 -12.40 -19.79 -4.72
N ILE A 366 -12.73 -18.80 -3.88
CA ILE A 366 -13.37 -17.56 -4.34
C ILE A 366 -12.45 -16.83 -5.32
N VAL A 367 -11.17 -16.66 -4.98
CA VAL A 367 -10.18 -16.01 -5.84
C VAL A 367 -10.03 -16.74 -7.18
N LYS A 368 -9.93 -18.08 -7.15
CA LYS A 368 -9.85 -18.91 -8.36
C LYS A 368 -11.05 -18.70 -9.28
N ASP A 369 -12.25 -18.56 -8.73
CA ASP A 369 -13.45 -18.33 -9.52
C ASP A 369 -13.52 -16.89 -10.05
N LEU A 370 -13.19 -15.88 -9.22
CA LEU A 370 -13.10 -14.48 -9.66
C LEU A 370 -12.08 -14.30 -10.80
N LYS A 371 -10.93 -14.98 -10.75
CA LYS A 371 -9.89 -14.96 -11.80
C LYS A 371 -10.42 -15.37 -13.16
N LYS A 372 -11.35 -16.34 -13.24
CA LYS A 372 -11.94 -16.79 -14.51
C LYS A 372 -12.80 -15.68 -15.13
N SER A 373 -13.54 -14.96 -14.29
CA SER A 373 -14.43 -13.87 -14.70
C SER A 373 -13.69 -12.60 -15.12
N LEU A 374 -12.44 -12.41 -14.71
CA LEU A 374 -11.64 -11.23 -15.08
C LEU A 374 -11.22 -11.18 -16.56
N THR A 375 -11.17 -12.31 -17.29
CA THR A 375 -10.76 -12.36 -18.71
C THR A 375 -11.87 -12.55 -19.74
N GLY A 376 -13.13 -12.68 -19.33
CA GLY A 376 -14.25 -12.84 -20.26
C GLY A 376 -15.07 -11.56 -20.44
N ASP A 377 -15.72 -11.44 -21.60
CA ASP A 377 -16.84 -10.51 -21.84
C ASP A 377 -18.11 -10.89 -21.09
N LYS A 378 -18.11 -12.07 -20.45
CA LYS A 378 -19.21 -12.47 -19.56
C LYS A 378 -19.39 -11.37 -18.53
N GLU A 379 -20.59 -10.79 -18.55
CA GLU A 379 -21.05 -9.94 -17.47
C GLU A 379 -20.79 -10.65 -16.15
N PHE A 380 -20.41 -9.85 -15.18
CA PHE A 380 -20.19 -10.32 -13.83
C PHE A 380 -21.48 -10.98 -13.32
N VAL A 381 -21.57 -12.30 -13.43
CA VAL A 381 -22.71 -13.03 -12.89
C VAL A 381 -22.58 -12.98 -11.38
N ARG A 382 -23.35 -12.07 -10.77
CA ARG A 382 -23.70 -12.07 -9.35
C ARG A 382 -24.41 -13.39 -9.09
N SER A 383 -23.66 -14.46 -8.95
CA SER A 383 -24.21 -15.79 -8.75
C SER A 383 -24.83 -15.85 -7.36
N SER A 384 -26.14 -15.52 -7.29
CA SER A 384 -27.07 -16.01 -6.27
C SER A 384 -27.10 -17.55 -6.22
N THR A 385 -26.53 -18.21 -7.23
CA THR A 385 -26.33 -19.65 -7.36
C THR A 385 -25.22 -20.22 -6.46
N PHE A 386 -24.43 -19.40 -5.75
CA PHE A 386 -23.64 -19.89 -4.62
C PHE A 386 -24.50 -19.83 -3.37
N GLY A 387 -25.34 -20.85 -3.16
CA GLY A 387 -26.35 -20.86 -2.11
C GLY A 387 -25.83 -20.32 -0.78
N GLN A 388 -26.34 -19.16 -0.35
CA GLN A 388 -26.16 -18.43 0.93
C GLN A 388 -24.75 -18.37 1.60
N SER A 389 -23.72 -19.04 1.08
CA SER A 389 -22.52 -19.45 1.85
C SER A 389 -21.18 -19.03 1.24
N LYS A 390 -21.15 -18.42 0.04
CA LYS A 390 -19.90 -17.85 -0.52
C LYS A 390 -20.08 -16.38 -0.89
N LYS A 391 -20.14 -15.54 0.15
CA LYS A 391 -19.99 -14.09 0.00
C LYS A 391 -18.52 -13.80 -0.29
N TRP A 392 -18.24 -13.13 -1.41
CA TRP A 392 -16.92 -12.57 -1.69
C TRP A 392 -16.87 -11.11 -1.23
N PHE A 393 -15.66 -10.59 -1.01
CA PHE A 393 -15.39 -9.25 -0.52
C PHE A 393 -14.33 -8.56 -1.36
N SER A 394 -14.12 -7.26 -1.14
CA SER A 394 -13.16 -6.42 -1.87
C SER A 394 -11.76 -7.03 -1.88
N ARG A 395 -11.35 -7.63 -0.76
CA ARG A 395 -10.07 -8.33 -0.60
C ARG A 395 -9.88 -9.42 -1.66
N HIS A 396 -10.92 -10.21 -1.96
CA HIS A 396 -10.87 -11.28 -2.96
C HIS A 396 -10.78 -10.74 -4.38
N ILE A 397 -11.45 -9.61 -4.67
CA ILE A 397 -11.38 -8.94 -5.98
C ILE A 397 -9.95 -8.47 -6.25
N VAL A 398 -9.30 -7.85 -5.27
CA VAL A 398 -7.91 -7.39 -5.37
C VAL A 398 -6.98 -8.57 -5.60
N SER A 399 -7.05 -9.61 -4.75
CA SER A 399 -6.20 -10.80 -4.86
C SER A 399 -6.37 -11.51 -6.21
N ALA A 400 -7.61 -11.69 -6.67
CA ALA A 400 -7.87 -12.26 -8.00
C ALA A 400 -7.27 -11.42 -9.13
N SER A 401 -7.33 -10.09 -9.01
CA SER A 401 -6.82 -9.18 -10.02
C SER A 401 -5.29 -9.19 -10.11
N ILE A 402 -4.60 -9.21 -8.96
CA ILE A 402 -3.13 -9.35 -8.89
C ILE A 402 -2.68 -10.64 -9.56
N LEU A 403 -3.30 -11.76 -9.17
CA LEU A 403 -2.93 -13.06 -9.72
C LEU A 403 -3.33 -13.23 -11.18
N LYS A 404 -4.26 -12.42 -11.66
CA LYS A 404 -4.66 -12.44 -13.05
C LYS A 404 -3.70 -11.61 -13.89
N SER A 405 -3.32 -10.42 -13.44
CA SER A 405 -2.44 -9.52 -14.20
C SER A 405 -1.07 -10.11 -14.47
N ILE A 406 -0.53 -10.92 -13.55
CA ILE A 406 0.74 -11.64 -13.79
C ILE A 406 0.63 -12.80 -14.80
N SER A 407 -0.59 -13.22 -15.15
CA SER A 407 -0.83 -14.38 -16.03
C SER A 407 -1.22 -14.01 -17.46
N VAL A 408 -1.50 -12.73 -17.74
CA VAL A 408 -1.95 -12.26 -19.07
C VAL A 408 -1.43 -10.85 -19.36
N ALA A 409 -1.23 -10.52 -20.64
CA ALA A 409 -0.71 -9.22 -21.07
C ALA A 409 -1.77 -8.08 -21.06
N GLN A 410 -2.82 -8.17 -20.24
CA GLN A 410 -3.98 -7.25 -20.23
C GLN A 410 -4.21 -6.61 -18.85
N GLU A 411 -3.13 -6.14 -18.21
CA GLU A 411 -3.20 -5.56 -16.86
C GLU A 411 -4.20 -4.40 -16.76
N ASP A 412 -4.20 -3.46 -17.71
CA ASP A 412 -5.10 -2.30 -17.69
C ASP A 412 -6.58 -2.69 -17.74
N ALA A 413 -6.93 -3.68 -18.56
CA ALA A 413 -8.29 -4.18 -18.67
C ALA A 413 -8.73 -4.86 -17.36
N ILE A 414 -7.84 -5.65 -16.76
CA ILE A 414 -8.08 -6.28 -15.45
C ILE A 414 -8.27 -5.21 -14.39
N PHE A 415 -7.40 -4.20 -14.36
CA PHE A 415 -7.45 -3.16 -13.34
C PHE A 415 -8.72 -2.32 -13.44
N LYS A 416 -9.12 -1.95 -14.66
CA LYS A 416 -10.40 -1.26 -14.91
C LYS A 416 -11.58 -2.10 -14.41
N LYS A 417 -11.57 -3.41 -14.67
CA LYS A 417 -12.62 -4.35 -14.23
C LYS A 417 -12.63 -4.53 -12.70
N MET A 418 -11.46 -4.63 -12.08
CA MET A 418 -11.28 -4.67 -10.63
C MET A 418 -11.91 -3.45 -9.96
N LYS A 419 -11.54 -2.24 -10.39
CA LYS A 419 -12.08 -0.99 -9.83
C LYS A 419 -13.58 -0.88 -10.04
N HIS A 420 -14.09 -1.32 -11.20
CA HIS A 420 -15.53 -1.36 -11.44
C HIS A 420 -16.25 -2.26 -10.42
N TRP A 421 -15.75 -3.48 -10.17
CA TRP A 421 -16.34 -4.40 -9.19
C TRP A 421 -16.26 -3.87 -7.75
N LEU A 422 -15.16 -3.23 -7.38
CA LEU A 422 -15.00 -2.63 -6.05
C LEU A 422 -15.97 -1.47 -5.81
N ARG A 423 -16.21 -0.62 -6.82
CA ARG A 423 -17.24 0.44 -6.72
C ARG A 423 -18.62 -0.14 -6.55
N ASP A 424 -18.92 -1.21 -7.29
CA ASP A 424 -20.18 -1.92 -7.20
C ASP A 424 -20.40 -2.56 -5.83
N GLU A 425 -19.34 -3.02 -5.17
CA GLU A 425 -19.37 -3.48 -3.79
C GLU A 425 -19.58 -2.33 -2.80
N ALA A 426 -18.83 -1.22 -2.94
CA ALA A 426 -18.97 -0.04 -2.09
C ALA A 426 -20.42 0.49 -2.08
N ARG A 427 -21.08 0.52 -3.24
CA ARG A 427 -22.48 0.95 -3.37
C ARG A 427 -23.48 0.06 -2.63
N ARG A 428 -23.14 -1.20 -2.32
CA ARG A 428 -24.04 -2.11 -1.59
C ARG A 428 -24.03 -1.85 -0.08
N GLY A 429 -22.95 -1.27 0.45
CA GLY A 429 -22.81 -0.92 1.86
C GLY A 429 -23.35 0.47 2.21
N LEU A 430 -23.64 1.31 1.21
CA LEU A 430 -24.21 2.64 1.42
C LEU A 430 -25.74 2.53 1.60
N PRO A 431 -26.33 3.30 2.55
CA PRO A 431 -27.78 3.50 2.59
C PRO A 431 -28.28 3.92 1.20
N LYS A 432 -29.44 3.41 0.77
CA LYS A 432 -30.00 3.70 -0.58
C LYS A 432 -30.14 5.22 -0.83
N GLU A 433 -30.30 6.00 0.22
CA GLU A 433 -30.39 7.48 0.19
C GLU A 433 -29.07 8.17 -0.16
N MET A 434 -27.91 7.53 0.04
CA MET A 434 -26.59 8.09 -0.32
C MET A 434 -26.09 7.64 -1.70
N VAL A 435 -26.81 6.75 -2.38
CA VAL A 435 -26.51 6.38 -3.76
C VAL A 435 -27.06 7.48 -4.65
N VAL A 436 -26.26 8.50 -4.93
CA VAL A 436 -26.54 9.46 -5.99
C VAL A 436 -26.79 8.66 -7.26
N GLN A 437 -28.05 8.62 -7.71
CA GLN A 437 -28.38 8.07 -9.01
C GLN A 437 -27.64 8.94 -10.02
N ALA A 438 -26.57 8.40 -10.60
CA ALA A 438 -25.96 9.00 -11.78
C ALA A 438 -26.93 8.77 -12.96
N GLY A 439 -28.04 9.50 -12.94
CA GLY A 439 -28.98 9.62 -14.04
C GLY A 439 -28.29 10.32 -15.21
N SER A 440 -28.65 9.89 -16.41
CA SER A 440 -28.19 10.44 -17.67
C SER A 440 -28.86 11.78 -17.97
N SER A 441 -28.51 12.85 -17.25
CA SER A 441 -28.78 14.24 -17.65
C SER A 441 -28.21 15.21 -16.61
N SER A 442 -27.86 16.39 -17.09
CA SER A 442 -27.01 17.47 -16.56
C SER A 442 -27.41 18.13 -15.22
N GLU A 443 -28.16 17.48 -14.33
CA GLU A 443 -28.57 18.11 -13.07
C GLU A 443 -28.38 17.14 -11.89
N ILE A 444 -27.60 17.57 -10.90
CA ILE A 444 -27.42 16.87 -9.63
C ILE A 444 -28.30 17.58 -8.60
N GLU A 445 -29.46 17.02 -8.28
CA GLU A 445 -30.22 17.40 -7.09
C GLU A 445 -29.70 16.64 -5.88
N ILE A 446 -29.29 17.37 -4.84
CA ILE A 446 -28.94 16.81 -3.54
C ILE A 446 -30.01 17.26 -2.54
N THR A 447 -30.88 16.33 -2.13
CA THR A 447 -31.83 16.58 -1.05
C THR A 447 -31.21 16.12 0.27
N LEU A 448 -30.84 17.06 1.14
CA LEU A 448 -30.48 16.76 2.52
C LEU A 448 -31.76 16.78 3.37
N GLY A 449 -31.99 15.71 4.12
CA GLY A 449 -33.18 15.54 4.94
C GLY A 449 -33.31 16.59 6.04
N SER A 450 -34.55 17.06 6.17
CA SER A 450 -35.17 17.88 7.23
C SER A 450 -34.55 19.24 7.53
N GLU A 451 -34.59 20.16 6.56
CA GLU A 451 -35.30 21.45 6.63
C GLU A 451 -35.20 22.11 5.25
N GLU A 452 -36.32 22.61 4.73
CA GLU A 452 -36.50 23.10 3.36
C GLU A 452 -35.43 24.12 2.94
N SER A 453 -34.40 23.68 2.24
CA SER A 453 -33.49 24.56 1.50
C SER A 453 -32.98 23.85 0.25
N THR A 454 -33.72 24.02 -0.84
CA THR A 454 -33.30 23.62 -2.19
C THR A 454 -32.28 24.61 -2.72
N PHE A 455 -31.07 24.13 -3.01
CA PHE A 455 -30.09 24.87 -3.81
C PHE A 455 -30.07 24.30 -5.23
N THR A 456 -30.36 25.17 -6.20
CA THR A 456 -30.27 24.85 -7.63
C THR A 456 -29.00 25.50 -8.18
N ILE A 457 -28.07 24.71 -8.73
CA ILE A 457 -26.91 25.22 -9.46
C ILE A 457 -27.21 24.99 -10.94
N SER A 458 -27.45 26.07 -11.69
CA SER A 458 -27.52 26.02 -13.15
C SER A 458 -26.15 26.37 -13.73
N GLU A 459 -25.66 25.54 -14.65
CA GLU A 459 -24.50 25.90 -15.48
C GLU A 459 -24.93 27.01 -16.45
N GLY A 460 -24.39 28.22 -16.27
CA GLY A 460 -24.58 29.31 -17.23
C GLY A 460 -23.78 29.03 -18.50
N GLU A 461 -24.49 28.87 -19.63
CA GLU A 461 -23.87 28.80 -20.95
C GLU A 461 -23.04 30.07 -21.25
N PRO A 462 -21.85 29.94 -21.88
CA PRO A 462 -21.09 31.09 -22.32
C PRO A 462 -21.76 31.72 -23.55
N LYS A 463 -22.33 32.92 -23.40
CA LYS A 463 -22.77 33.74 -24.54
C LYS A 463 -21.57 34.26 -25.32
N GLY A 464 -21.60 34.03 -26.63
CA GLY A 464 -20.52 34.28 -27.57
C GLY A 464 -20.23 35.74 -27.96
N SER A 465 -19.17 35.81 -28.75
CA SER A 465 -18.53 36.89 -29.51
C SER A 465 -19.33 38.15 -29.87
N SER A 466 -18.62 39.29 -29.87
CA SER A 466 -18.76 40.29 -30.93
C SER A 466 -17.41 40.89 -31.33
N ASN A 467 -17.22 40.98 -32.65
CA ASN A 467 -16.09 41.61 -33.34
C ASN A 467 -16.13 43.13 -33.20
N ALA A 468 -14.96 43.77 -33.15
CA ALA A 468 -14.76 45.13 -33.63
C ALA A 468 -13.36 45.30 -34.23
N THR A 469 -13.33 46.01 -35.34
CA THR A 469 -12.31 46.10 -36.40
C THR A 469 -11.16 47.06 -36.12
N SER A 470 -10.03 46.75 -36.78
CA SER A 470 -8.84 47.53 -37.15
C SER A 470 -8.88 49.07 -37.11
N ASN A 471 -7.78 49.68 -36.66
CA ASN A 471 -7.00 50.66 -37.43
C ASN A 471 -5.56 50.83 -36.92
N SER A 472 -4.62 50.86 -37.86
CA SER A 472 -3.18 51.05 -37.76
C SER A 472 -2.78 52.52 -37.73
N ILE A 473 -1.75 52.95 -36.95
CA ILE A 473 -0.82 54.05 -37.31
C ILE A 473 0.57 53.81 -36.67
N PHE A 474 1.61 54.01 -37.50
CA PHE A 474 3.06 54.05 -37.25
C PHE A 474 3.53 55.05 -36.17
N ALA A 475 4.67 54.80 -35.53
CA ALA A 475 5.93 55.54 -35.74
C ALA A 475 6.96 55.33 -34.61
N ASN A 476 8.22 55.18 -35.04
CA ASN A 476 9.46 55.21 -34.27
C ASN A 476 9.64 56.51 -33.47
N SER A 477 10.38 56.41 -32.36
CA SER A 477 11.49 57.32 -32.08
C SER A 477 12.45 56.70 -31.06
N ASP A 478 13.65 56.39 -31.54
CA ASP A 478 14.89 56.36 -30.77
C ASP A 478 15.10 57.70 -30.03
N SER A 479 15.70 57.66 -28.84
CA SER A 479 16.88 58.49 -28.49
C SER A 479 17.25 58.40 -27.00
N GLU A 480 18.52 58.05 -26.78
CA GLU A 480 19.47 58.65 -25.80
C GLU A 480 19.24 58.42 -24.29
N GLU A 481 20.13 57.70 -23.61
CA GLU A 481 21.45 58.13 -23.07
C GLU A 481 21.35 59.15 -21.92
N ASN A 482 21.79 58.71 -20.74
CA ASN A 482 22.59 59.39 -19.70
C ASN A 482 22.23 58.79 -18.33
N SER A 483 23.09 57.94 -17.76
CA SER A 483 24.35 58.23 -17.05
C SER A 483 24.12 58.37 -15.55
N ASP A 484 24.92 57.61 -14.82
CA ASP A 484 25.14 57.58 -13.38
C ASP A 484 25.05 58.94 -12.66
N ASP A 485 24.51 58.93 -11.43
CA ASP A 485 25.33 59.20 -10.24
C ASP A 485 24.57 59.03 -8.91
N GLN A 486 25.30 58.39 -7.98
CA GLN A 486 25.18 58.30 -6.50
C GLN A 486 24.23 57.30 -5.83
#